data_AF-A0A6P5ALA2-F1
#
_entry.id   AF-A0A6P5ALA2-F1
#
_cell.length_a   1.000
_cell.length_b   1.000
_cell.length_c   1.000
_cell.angle_alpha   90.00
_cell.angle_beta   90.00
_cell.angle_gamma   90.00
#
_symmetry.space_group_name_H-M   'P 1'
#
loop_
_entity.id
_entity.type
_entity.pdbx_description
1 polymer ?
#
loop_
_entity_poly.entity_id
_entity_poly.type
_entity_poly.pdbx_seq_one_letter_code
_entity_poly.pdbx_strand_id
1 'polypeptide(L)'
;MLNSDSYGGLRVLSSSGPTAKMVRTAILLFVGVCVLLFVRGGSGDWTEEKRSHQPKKLTTRSSDLEKLVKNVANIDSMWKDVLRPMLRERVPGTPGNQFVRQHIISQLRSLQAGWEVEEDQFTDTTPEGDVEFVNIIATLNPQAKRHLTLACHYDSKMLKGFIGATDSAVPCALMLNIARNLDSQLGTMKNKRDSNTCLKGDGTCEEPDLTLQLIFFDGEEAFHQWTSTDSIYGARHLARQLAETPHKLDSSHKMLDSMDVMVLLDLLGAKNPTFPNFQFRGSAEKWYNRLRDIEKTLHGKKLLDEHYSSNQYFTGHQYNGRIEDDHIPFLDRGVSILHVISAPFPQQWHRTTDDEAHLDRTTVANLNKILTVFVHEYLHLTGASRK
;
A
#
# COMPACT_ATOMS: atom_id res chain seq x y z
N MET A 1 53.70 7.43 57.55
CA MET A 1 55.01 8.10 57.61
C MET A 1 55.95 7.42 56.64
N LEU A 2 56.76 8.23 55.99
CA LEU A 2 57.53 7.99 54.78
C LEU A 2 58.71 7.01 54.91
N ASN A 3 59.19 6.58 53.73
CA ASN A 3 60.55 6.11 53.38
C ASN A 3 60.95 4.69 53.81
N SER A 4 61.71 3.90 53.04
CA SER A 4 62.34 4.04 51.72
C SER A 4 63.04 2.71 51.39
N ASP A 5 63.14 2.39 50.10
CA ASP A 5 64.22 1.68 49.40
C ASP A 5 64.81 0.36 49.94
N SER A 6 64.74 -0.69 49.14
CA SER A 6 65.91 -1.13 48.36
C SER A 6 65.61 -2.39 47.51
N TYR A 7 66.23 -2.40 46.33
CA TYR A 7 66.10 -3.39 45.27
C TYR A 7 66.70 -4.75 45.64
N GLY A 8 65.93 -5.82 45.43
CA GLY A 8 66.41 -7.20 45.31
C GLY A 8 65.81 -7.84 44.06
N GLY A 9 66.65 -8.09 43.06
CA GLY A 9 66.23 -8.54 41.73
C GLY A 9 65.64 -9.95 41.71
N LEU A 10 64.65 -10.16 40.84
CA LEU A 10 64.30 -11.49 40.35
C LEU A 10 64.28 -11.51 38.82
N ARG A 11 64.93 -12.55 38.30
CA ARG A 11 65.20 -12.86 36.90
C ARG A 11 63.91 -12.94 36.08
N VAL A 12 63.92 -12.27 34.93
CA VAL A 12 62.97 -12.49 33.84
C VAL A 12 63.32 -13.83 33.17
N LEU A 13 62.44 -14.82 33.30
CA LEU A 13 62.40 -15.97 32.39
C LEU A 13 61.54 -15.57 31.19
N SER A 14 62.14 -15.66 30.01
CA SER A 14 61.46 -15.43 28.74
C SER A 14 60.53 -16.60 28.42
N SER A 15 59.26 -16.29 28.16
CA SER A 15 58.43 -17.14 27.30
C SER A 15 58.05 -16.31 26.08
N SER A 16 58.58 -16.72 24.93
CA SER A 16 58.31 -16.19 23.60
C SER A 16 56.82 -16.13 23.30
N GLY A 17 56.27 -14.91 23.25
CA GLY A 17 54.96 -14.67 22.66
C GLY A 17 54.99 -14.85 21.15
N PRO A 18 53.87 -15.25 20.52
CA PRO A 18 53.81 -15.48 19.08
C PRO A 18 54.21 -14.23 18.30
N THR A 19 55.07 -14.41 17.30
CA THR A 19 55.60 -13.32 16.47
C THR A 19 54.47 -12.58 15.74
N ALA A 20 54.66 -11.28 15.49
CA ALA A 20 53.67 -10.40 14.85
C ALA A 20 53.12 -10.93 13.49
N LYS A 21 53.83 -11.85 12.83
CA LYS A 21 53.33 -12.57 11.64
C LYS A 21 52.20 -13.54 11.98
N MET A 22 52.30 -14.33 13.06
CA MET A 22 51.22 -15.24 13.49
C MET A 22 49.94 -14.48 13.86
N VAL A 23 50.07 -13.32 14.52
CA VAL A 23 48.92 -12.49 14.89
C VAL A 23 48.24 -11.89 13.65
N ARG A 24 49.02 -11.43 12.65
CA ARG A 24 48.46 -10.94 11.37
C ARG A 24 47.77 -12.03 10.56
N THR A 25 48.35 -13.24 10.52
CA THR A 25 47.73 -14.39 9.82
C THR A 25 46.45 -14.84 10.52
N ALA A 26 46.41 -14.84 11.86
CA ALA A 26 45.20 -15.14 12.62
C ALA A 26 44.11 -14.08 12.43
N ILE A 27 44.45 -12.79 12.39
CA ILE A 27 43.47 -11.71 12.12
C ILE A 27 42.95 -11.78 10.68
N LEU A 28 43.80 -12.06 9.69
CA LEU A 28 43.37 -12.23 8.29
C LEU A 28 42.50 -13.47 8.09
N LEU A 29 42.78 -14.57 8.81
CA LEU A 29 41.91 -15.75 8.85
C LEU A 29 40.61 -15.47 9.60
N PHE A 30 40.60 -14.67 10.67
CA PHE A 30 39.38 -14.32 11.40
C PHE A 30 38.50 -13.36 10.60
N VAL A 31 39.08 -12.37 9.91
CA VAL A 31 38.35 -11.51 8.96
C VAL A 31 37.90 -12.30 7.74
N GLY A 32 38.73 -13.21 7.22
CA GLY A 32 38.37 -14.10 6.11
C GLY A 32 37.25 -15.07 6.47
N VAL A 33 37.24 -15.64 7.68
CA VAL A 33 36.19 -16.52 8.20
C VAL A 33 34.94 -15.73 8.57
N CYS A 34 35.04 -14.51 9.10
CA CYS A 34 33.88 -13.64 9.28
C CYS A 34 33.26 -13.23 7.93
N VAL A 35 34.08 -12.92 6.92
CA VAL A 35 33.61 -12.61 5.55
C VAL A 35 33.03 -13.87 4.88
N LEU A 36 33.60 -15.06 5.11
CA LEU A 36 33.07 -16.33 4.59
C LEU A 36 31.83 -16.82 5.36
N LEU A 37 31.66 -16.46 6.64
CA LEU A 37 30.44 -16.71 7.41
C LEU A 37 29.32 -15.72 7.06
N PHE A 38 29.64 -14.54 6.53
CA PHE A 38 28.67 -13.62 5.92
C PHE A 38 28.32 -13.95 4.47
N VAL A 39 29.05 -14.88 3.82
CA VAL A 39 28.79 -15.32 2.43
C VAL A 39 28.15 -16.72 2.37
N ARG A 40 27.79 -17.31 3.52
CA ARG A 40 26.83 -18.42 3.54
C ARG A 40 25.42 -17.86 3.35
N GLY A 41 24.98 -17.83 2.10
CA GLY A 41 23.60 -17.55 1.71
C GLY A 41 22.63 -18.52 2.38
N GLY A 42 22.04 -18.09 3.49
CA GLY A 42 20.64 -18.36 3.74
C GLY A 42 19.85 -17.29 3.01
N SER A 43 18.86 -17.69 2.21
CA SER A 43 17.82 -16.77 1.76
C SER A 43 17.26 -16.06 2.99
N GLY A 44 17.47 -14.74 3.09
CA GLY A 44 16.87 -13.95 4.17
C GLY A 44 15.35 -14.12 4.20
N ASP A 45 14.73 -13.89 5.35
CA ASP A 45 13.28 -13.86 5.47
C ASP A 45 12.71 -12.84 4.47
N TRP A 46 11.91 -13.33 3.50
CA TRP A 46 11.37 -12.52 2.41
C TRP A 46 10.46 -11.41 2.93
N THR A 47 9.87 -11.59 4.11
CA THR A 47 8.99 -10.59 4.73
C THR A 47 9.73 -9.30 5.11
N GLU A 48 11.06 -9.35 5.23
CA GLU A 48 11.90 -8.19 5.55
C GLU A 48 12.25 -7.35 4.31
N GLU A 49 12.05 -7.89 3.10
CA GLU A 49 12.36 -7.18 1.84
C GLU A 49 11.55 -5.89 1.67
N LYS A 50 10.33 -5.83 2.23
CA LYS A 50 9.49 -4.62 2.22
C LYS A 50 10.15 -3.42 2.88
N ARG A 51 11.04 -3.65 3.86
CA ARG A 51 11.76 -2.59 4.58
C ARG A 51 12.82 -1.94 3.69
N SER A 52 13.52 -2.74 2.90
CA SER A 52 14.60 -2.28 2.01
C SER A 52 14.08 -1.81 0.64
N HIS A 53 12.84 -2.19 0.24
CA HIS A 53 12.23 -1.84 -1.04
C HIS A 53 12.33 -0.34 -1.38
N GLN A 54 12.74 -0.03 -2.60
CA GLN A 54 12.89 1.35 -3.09
C GLN A 54 12.02 1.60 -4.30
N PRO A 55 11.43 2.79 -4.47
CA PRO A 55 10.69 3.12 -5.69
C PRO A 55 11.65 3.24 -6.88
N LYS A 56 11.25 2.70 -8.03
CA LYS A 56 11.91 2.97 -9.32
C LYS A 56 11.36 4.26 -9.90
N LYS A 57 11.93 5.38 -9.45
CA LYS A 57 11.46 6.73 -9.80
C LYS A 57 11.43 6.96 -11.31
N LEU A 58 10.32 7.49 -11.82
CA LEU A 58 10.26 7.99 -13.19
C LEU A 58 11.04 9.31 -13.23
N THR A 59 12.22 9.31 -13.86
CA THR A 59 13.14 10.46 -13.76
C THR A 59 12.52 11.74 -14.32
N THR A 60 12.88 12.89 -13.74
CA THR A 60 12.35 14.22 -14.12
C THR A 60 12.71 14.65 -15.56
N ARG A 61 13.67 13.97 -16.19
CA ARG A 61 14.06 14.14 -17.60
C ARG A 61 13.37 13.16 -18.54
N SER A 62 12.69 12.14 -18.02
CA SER A 62 12.11 11.09 -18.85
C SER A 62 10.80 11.55 -19.49
N SER A 63 10.70 11.35 -20.80
CA SER A 63 9.44 11.44 -21.54
C SER A 63 8.36 10.51 -20.98
N ASP A 64 8.74 9.51 -20.19
CA ASP A 64 7.84 8.45 -19.74
C ASP A 64 6.90 8.92 -18.63
N LEU A 65 7.35 9.81 -17.73
CA LEU A 65 6.46 10.41 -16.71
C LEU A 65 5.36 11.23 -17.39
N GLU A 66 5.73 12.08 -18.35
CA GLU A 66 4.77 12.92 -19.07
C GLU A 66 3.83 12.08 -19.93
N LYS A 67 4.33 11.01 -20.58
CA LYS A 67 3.50 10.06 -21.32
C LYS A 67 2.51 9.34 -20.40
N LEU A 68 2.97 8.81 -19.27
CA LEU A 68 2.11 8.14 -18.29
C LEU A 68 1.01 9.08 -17.82
N VAL A 69 1.38 10.28 -17.37
CA VAL A 69 0.42 11.27 -16.84
C VAL A 69 -0.58 11.72 -17.91
N LYS A 70 -0.13 11.97 -19.14
CA LYS A 70 -1.04 12.30 -20.26
C LYS A 70 -2.02 11.17 -20.56
N ASN A 71 -1.60 9.92 -20.48
CA ASN A 71 -2.46 8.77 -20.74
C ASN A 71 -3.54 8.59 -19.66
N VAL A 72 -3.26 8.99 -18.42
CA VAL A 72 -4.19 8.84 -17.28
C VAL A 72 -4.91 10.13 -16.88
N ALA A 73 -4.71 11.21 -17.62
CA ALA A 73 -5.28 12.52 -17.29
C ALA A 73 -6.80 12.57 -17.51
N ASN A 74 -7.31 11.85 -18.52
CA ASN A 74 -8.74 11.82 -18.80
C ASN A 74 -9.43 10.80 -17.88
N ILE A 75 -10.32 11.30 -17.01
CA ILE A 75 -11.13 10.48 -16.09
C ILE A 75 -12.60 10.37 -16.51
N ASP A 76 -12.96 10.70 -17.75
CA ASP A 76 -14.35 10.71 -18.23
C ASP A 76 -14.98 9.31 -18.21
N SER A 77 -14.24 8.29 -18.66
CA SER A 77 -14.69 6.89 -18.62
C SER A 77 -14.75 6.36 -17.19
N MET A 78 -13.79 6.74 -16.32
CA MET A 78 -13.88 6.44 -14.89
C MET A 78 -15.15 7.06 -14.29
N TRP A 79 -15.40 8.33 -14.57
CA TRP A 79 -16.53 9.05 -14.01
C TRP A 79 -17.86 8.45 -14.45
N LYS A 80 -18.00 8.19 -15.75
CA LYS A 80 -19.23 7.70 -16.36
C LYS A 80 -19.47 6.21 -16.08
N ASP A 81 -18.46 5.39 -16.31
CA ASP A 81 -18.63 3.93 -16.38
C ASP A 81 -18.23 3.23 -15.08
N VAL A 82 -17.51 3.91 -14.18
CA VAL A 82 -17.07 3.34 -12.90
C VAL A 82 -17.77 4.02 -11.72
N LEU A 83 -17.60 5.33 -11.56
CA LEU A 83 -18.08 6.09 -10.41
C LEU A 83 -19.61 6.18 -10.37
N ARG A 84 -20.25 6.71 -11.42
CA ARG A 84 -21.71 6.92 -11.44
C ARG A 84 -22.55 5.69 -11.11
N PRO A 85 -22.22 4.47 -11.59
CA PRO A 85 -22.92 3.26 -11.16
C PRO A 85 -22.88 3.03 -9.64
N MET A 86 -21.83 3.46 -8.95
CA MET A 86 -21.66 3.29 -7.50
C MET A 86 -22.32 4.39 -6.66
N LEU A 87 -22.69 5.53 -7.27
CA LEU A 87 -23.36 6.66 -6.62
C LEU A 87 -24.84 6.35 -6.32
N ARG A 88 -25.04 5.43 -5.38
CA ARG A 88 -26.34 4.94 -4.88
C ARG A 88 -26.18 4.51 -3.42
N GLU A 89 -27.31 4.41 -2.71
CA GLU A 89 -27.35 3.75 -1.41
C GLU A 89 -26.86 2.30 -1.56
N ARG A 90 -25.90 1.91 -0.72
CA ARG A 90 -25.19 0.63 -0.78
C ARG A 90 -24.78 0.13 0.61
N VAL A 91 -25.66 0.32 1.58
CA VAL A 91 -25.56 -0.22 2.96
C VAL A 91 -25.41 -1.75 2.92
N PRO A 92 -24.57 -2.37 3.77
CA PRO A 92 -24.37 -3.83 3.76
C PRO A 92 -25.69 -4.62 3.81
N GLY A 93 -25.75 -5.76 3.11
CA GLY A 93 -26.95 -6.58 2.98
C GLY A 93 -28.05 -6.04 2.05
N THR A 94 -27.93 -4.83 1.50
CA THR A 94 -28.94 -4.26 0.58
C THR A 94 -28.70 -4.63 -0.89
N PRO A 95 -29.74 -4.57 -1.76
CA PRO A 95 -29.57 -4.75 -3.20
C PRO A 95 -28.59 -3.74 -3.83
N GLY A 96 -28.47 -2.53 -3.28
CA GLY A 96 -27.53 -1.52 -3.73
C GLY A 96 -26.09 -1.92 -3.48
N ASN A 97 -25.79 -2.48 -2.30
CA ASN A 97 -24.49 -3.04 -1.96
C ASN A 97 -24.11 -4.20 -2.88
N GLN A 98 -25.03 -5.15 -3.07
CA GLN A 98 -24.81 -6.27 -3.99
C GLN A 98 -24.55 -5.78 -5.43
N PHE A 99 -25.29 -4.78 -5.90
CA PHE A 99 -25.07 -4.19 -7.23
C PHE A 99 -23.66 -3.60 -7.34
N VAL A 100 -23.23 -2.81 -6.36
CA VAL A 100 -21.89 -2.18 -6.38
C VAL A 100 -20.79 -3.24 -6.30
N ARG A 101 -20.96 -4.27 -5.47
CA ARG A 101 -20.05 -5.42 -5.40
C ARG A 101 -19.87 -6.07 -6.77
N GLN A 102 -20.96 -6.42 -7.44
CA GLN A 102 -20.91 -7.03 -8.77
C GLN A 102 -20.34 -6.07 -9.83
N HIS A 103 -20.62 -4.78 -9.71
CA HIS A 103 -20.04 -3.75 -10.57
C HIS A 103 -18.51 -3.73 -10.44
N ILE A 104 -17.96 -3.63 -9.23
CA ILE A 104 -16.51 -3.66 -8.97
C ILE A 104 -15.88 -4.94 -9.54
N ILE A 105 -16.46 -6.10 -9.23
CA ILE A 105 -15.98 -7.40 -9.73
C ILE A 105 -15.95 -7.43 -11.26
N SER A 106 -17.01 -6.93 -11.91
CA SER A 106 -17.10 -6.89 -13.38
C SER A 106 -16.03 -5.99 -14.01
N GLN A 107 -15.74 -4.83 -13.39
CA GLN A 107 -14.70 -3.93 -13.86
C GLN A 107 -13.33 -4.62 -13.82
N LEU A 108 -13.01 -5.32 -12.74
CA LEU A 108 -11.75 -6.05 -12.57
C LEU A 108 -11.61 -7.24 -13.53
N ARG A 109 -12.67 -8.06 -13.67
CA ARG A 109 -12.67 -9.23 -14.56
C ARG A 109 -12.58 -8.86 -16.05
N SER A 110 -12.95 -7.62 -16.41
CA SER A 110 -12.84 -7.13 -17.79
C SER A 110 -11.41 -6.79 -18.22
N LEU A 111 -10.47 -6.67 -17.28
CA LEU A 111 -9.09 -6.24 -17.52
C LEU A 111 -8.23 -7.39 -18.07
N GLN A 112 -7.33 -7.07 -19.01
CA GLN A 112 -6.50 -8.06 -19.70
C GLN A 112 -5.37 -8.60 -18.81
N ALA A 113 -4.99 -7.88 -17.74
CA ALA A 113 -4.02 -8.34 -16.76
C ALA A 113 -4.46 -9.61 -16.02
N GLY A 114 -5.76 -9.95 -16.06
CA GLY A 114 -6.30 -11.21 -15.55
C GLY A 114 -6.28 -11.31 -14.03
N TRP A 115 -7.02 -10.43 -13.35
CA TRP A 115 -7.13 -10.41 -11.89
C TRP A 115 -7.82 -11.65 -11.34
N GLU A 116 -7.30 -12.21 -10.26
CA GLU A 116 -8.02 -13.19 -9.45
C GLU A 116 -8.83 -12.44 -8.40
N VAL A 117 -10.15 -12.63 -8.41
CA VAL A 117 -11.09 -11.91 -7.56
C VAL A 117 -11.81 -12.90 -6.66
N GLU A 118 -11.56 -12.78 -5.36
CA GLU A 118 -12.15 -13.56 -4.28
C GLU A 118 -13.22 -12.70 -3.57
N GLU A 119 -14.37 -13.30 -3.24
CA GLU A 119 -15.40 -12.73 -2.37
C GLU A 119 -15.24 -13.36 -0.98
N ASP A 120 -14.90 -12.54 0.02
CA ASP A 120 -14.74 -12.96 1.41
C ASP A 120 -16.05 -12.66 2.17
N GLN A 121 -16.92 -13.67 2.19
CA GLN A 121 -18.30 -13.59 2.67
C GLN A 121 -18.40 -14.11 4.11
N PHE A 122 -19.03 -13.31 4.97
CA PHE A 122 -19.26 -13.66 6.37
C PHE A 122 -20.53 -12.98 6.92
N THR A 123 -20.99 -13.45 8.08
CA THR A 123 -22.09 -12.83 8.83
C THR A 123 -21.57 -12.32 10.16
N ASP A 124 -21.96 -11.11 10.56
CA ASP A 124 -21.66 -10.55 11.88
C ASP A 124 -22.94 -9.91 12.47
N THR A 125 -22.98 -9.82 13.80
CA THR A 125 -24.11 -9.22 14.52
C THR A 125 -23.96 -7.71 14.55
N THR A 126 -25.02 -7.01 14.15
CA THR A 126 -25.10 -5.54 14.11
C THR A 126 -26.25 -5.04 14.98
N PRO A 127 -26.37 -3.72 15.22
CA PRO A 127 -27.57 -3.14 15.82
C PRO A 127 -28.89 -3.43 15.08
N GLU A 128 -28.83 -3.76 13.78
CA GLU A 128 -29.98 -4.14 12.94
C GLU A 128 -30.25 -5.66 12.93
N GLY A 129 -29.50 -6.44 13.71
CA GLY A 129 -29.49 -7.90 13.69
C GLY A 129 -28.32 -8.46 12.89
N ASP A 130 -28.39 -9.75 12.55
CA ASP A 130 -27.34 -10.42 11.79
C ASP A 130 -27.36 -9.97 10.33
N VAL A 131 -26.24 -9.43 9.86
CA VAL A 131 -26.07 -8.92 8.49
C VAL A 131 -24.94 -9.70 7.80
N GLU A 132 -25.14 -9.99 6.52
CA GLU A 132 -24.10 -10.55 5.66
C GLU A 132 -23.25 -9.43 5.05
N PHE A 133 -21.93 -9.61 5.15
CA PHE A 133 -20.91 -8.73 4.61
C PHE A 133 -20.07 -9.50 3.59
N VAL A 134 -19.60 -8.81 2.54
CA VAL A 134 -18.75 -9.43 1.52
C VAL A 134 -17.60 -8.52 1.12
N ASN A 135 -16.42 -8.74 1.67
CA ASN A 135 -15.22 -8.05 1.18
C ASN A 135 -14.87 -8.53 -0.23
N ILE A 136 -14.31 -7.66 -1.06
CA ILE A 136 -13.80 -8.00 -2.40
C ILE A 136 -12.28 -7.92 -2.36
N ILE A 137 -11.61 -9.04 -2.67
CA ILE A 137 -10.14 -9.12 -2.67
C ILE A 137 -9.70 -9.47 -4.08
N ALA A 138 -9.06 -8.51 -4.75
CA ALA A 138 -8.54 -8.70 -6.10
C ALA A 138 -7.01 -8.76 -6.06
N THR A 139 -6.44 -9.90 -6.42
CA THR A 139 -5.00 -10.12 -6.43
C THR A 139 -4.53 -10.38 -7.85
N LEU A 140 -3.61 -9.57 -8.36
CA LEU A 140 -3.15 -9.69 -9.75
C LEU A 140 -2.36 -10.99 -10.00
N ASN A 141 -1.51 -11.36 -9.04
CA ASN A 141 -0.65 -12.55 -9.10
C ASN A 141 -0.62 -13.22 -7.72
N PRO A 142 -1.58 -14.11 -7.39
CA PRO A 142 -1.65 -14.77 -6.08
C PRO A 142 -0.50 -15.74 -5.79
N GLN A 143 0.40 -15.91 -6.75
CA GLN A 143 1.62 -16.69 -6.61
C GLN A 143 2.85 -15.80 -6.34
N ALA A 144 2.69 -14.50 -6.06
CA ALA A 144 3.75 -13.64 -5.52
C ALA A 144 3.68 -13.66 -3.98
N LYS A 145 4.81 -13.60 -3.27
CA LYS A 145 4.77 -13.59 -1.80
C LYS A 145 4.38 -12.23 -1.25
N ARG A 146 4.73 -11.13 -1.93
CA ARG A 146 4.49 -9.75 -1.47
C ARG A 146 3.50 -9.01 -2.36
N HIS A 147 2.77 -8.08 -1.76
CA HIS A 147 1.76 -7.27 -2.45
C HIS A 147 1.81 -5.84 -1.92
N LEU A 148 1.89 -4.86 -2.84
CA LEU A 148 1.37 -3.53 -2.55
C LEU A 148 -0.15 -3.64 -2.48
N THR A 149 -0.76 -3.20 -1.38
CA THR A 149 -2.21 -3.25 -1.23
C THR A 149 -2.80 -1.85 -1.31
N LEU A 150 -3.74 -1.62 -2.24
CA LEU A 150 -4.62 -0.46 -2.19
C LEU A 150 -5.95 -0.89 -1.60
N ALA A 151 -6.51 -0.09 -0.70
CA ALA A 151 -7.78 -0.40 -0.07
C ALA A 151 -8.69 0.82 0.03
N CYS A 152 -9.99 0.55 0.06
CA CYS A 152 -11.05 1.48 0.47
C CYS A 152 -12.26 0.64 0.92
N HIS A 153 -13.27 1.27 1.50
CA HIS A 153 -14.57 0.61 1.70
C HIS A 153 -15.52 0.94 0.55
N TYR A 154 -16.38 -0.02 0.19
CA TYR A 154 -17.35 0.15 -0.90
C TYR A 154 -18.79 0.31 -0.40
N ASP A 155 -19.06 0.11 0.88
CA ASP A 155 -20.37 0.35 1.44
C ASP A 155 -20.69 1.85 1.51
N SER A 156 -21.87 2.18 2.01
CA SER A 156 -22.26 3.54 2.34
C SER A 156 -22.99 3.51 3.66
N LYS A 157 -22.80 4.55 4.49
CA LYS A 157 -23.48 4.68 5.76
C LYS A 157 -24.99 4.49 5.67
N MET A 158 -25.58 3.86 6.68
CA MET A 158 -27.03 3.76 6.85
C MET A 158 -27.64 5.11 7.25
N LEU A 159 -27.73 6.00 6.28
CA LEU A 159 -28.37 7.32 6.39
C LEU A 159 -29.30 7.50 5.20
N LYS A 160 -30.56 7.86 5.47
CA LYS A 160 -31.58 7.99 4.42
C LYS A 160 -31.16 8.99 3.34
N GLY A 161 -31.09 8.54 2.08
CA GLY A 161 -30.69 9.36 0.93
C GLY A 161 -29.18 9.61 0.84
N PHE A 162 -28.36 8.96 1.67
CA PHE A 162 -26.91 9.11 1.64
C PHE A 162 -26.28 8.12 0.66
N ILE A 163 -25.45 8.65 -0.24
CA ILE A 163 -24.75 7.83 -1.24
C ILE A 163 -23.24 7.83 -1.04
N GLY A 164 -22.67 8.61 -0.11
CA GLY A 164 -21.23 8.64 0.16
C GLY A 164 -20.37 8.76 -1.10
N ALA A 165 -20.42 9.91 -1.79
CA ALA A 165 -19.65 10.10 -3.01
C ALA A 165 -18.14 10.15 -2.73
N THR A 166 -17.71 10.94 -1.74
CA THR A 166 -16.33 10.93 -1.24
C THR A 166 -16.01 9.73 -0.36
N ASP A 167 -17.06 9.06 0.13
CA ASP A 167 -17.08 8.17 1.29
C ASP A 167 -17.77 6.81 0.98
N SER A 168 -17.16 5.89 0.23
CA SER A 168 -15.89 5.97 -0.49
C SER A 168 -16.02 5.60 -1.98
N ALA A 169 -17.07 6.09 -2.65
CA ALA A 169 -17.30 5.80 -4.07
C ALA A 169 -16.17 6.32 -5.00
N VAL A 170 -15.64 7.52 -4.74
CA VAL A 170 -14.49 8.08 -5.46
C VAL A 170 -13.20 7.27 -5.21
N PRO A 171 -12.82 6.93 -3.96
CA PRO A 171 -11.75 5.96 -3.69
C PRO A 171 -11.88 4.64 -4.46
N CYS A 172 -13.06 4.03 -4.45
CA CYS A 172 -13.35 2.82 -5.24
C CYS A 172 -13.06 3.03 -6.74
N ALA A 173 -13.54 4.15 -7.30
CA ALA A 173 -13.36 4.47 -8.70
C ALA A 173 -11.90 4.75 -9.06
N LEU A 174 -11.15 5.41 -8.18
CA LEU A 174 -9.70 5.66 -8.36
C LEU A 174 -8.92 4.36 -8.42
N MET A 175 -9.17 3.41 -7.51
CA MET A 175 -8.50 2.10 -7.50
C MET A 175 -8.75 1.32 -8.79
N LEU A 176 -10.01 1.24 -9.22
CA LEU A 176 -10.39 0.59 -10.48
C LEU A 176 -9.78 1.29 -11.70
N ASN A 177 -9.71 2.62 -11.70
CA ASN A 177 -9.11 3.38 -12.79
C ASN A 177 -7.59 3.23 -12.85
N ILE A 178 -6.90 3.14 -11.72
CA ILE A 178 -5.45 2.85 -11.67
C ILE A 178 -5.19 1.47 -12.28
N ALA A 179 -5.98 0.46 -11.90
CA ALA A 179 -5.87 -0.89 -12.47
C ALA A 179 -6.08 -0.88 -13.99
N ARG A 180 -7.10 -0.17 -14.47
CA ARG A 180 -7.37 0.01 -15.92
C ARG A 180 -6.25 0.74 -16.65
N ASN A 181 -5.78 1.86 -16.09
CA ASN A 181 -4.76 2.70 -16.71
C ASN A 181 -3.40 1.98 -16.84
N LEU A 182 -3.12 1.06 -15.93
CA LEU A 182 -1.90 0.27 -15.88
C LEU A 182 -2.08 -1.15 -16.42
N ASP A 183 -3.25 -1.51 -16.98
CA ASP A 183 -3.62 -2.89 -17.33
C ASP A 183 -2.56 -3.60 -18.16
N SER A 184 -2.07 -2.95 -19.24
CA SER A 184 -1.02 -3.51 -20.09
C SER A 184 0.31 -3.72 -19.35
N GLN A 185 0.72 -2.76 -18.50
CA GLN A 185 1.95 -2.86 -17.73
C GLN A 185 1.85 -3.91 -16.62
N LEU A 186 0.70 -4.01 -15.95
CA LEU A 186 0.41 -5.00 -14.93
C LEU A 186 0.36 -6.41 -15.53
N GLY A 187 -0.28 -6.60 -16.67
CA GLY A 187 -0.27 -7.85 -17.42
C GLY A 187 1.14 -8.26 -17.86
N THR A 188 1.95 -7.29 -18.31
CA THR A 188 3.37 -7.56 -18.65
C THR A 188 4.18 -7.95 -17.42
N MET A 189 3.98 -7.29 -16.28
CA MET A 189 4.64 -7.63 -15.02
C MET A 189 4.27 -9.04 -14.57
N LYS A 190 2.99 -9.40 -14.63
CA LYS A 190 2.49 -10.75 -14.33
C LYS A 190 3.09 -11.79 -15.28
N ASN A 191 3.09 -11.56 -16.58
CA ASN A 191 3.50 -12.54 -17.60
C ASN A 191 5.03 -12.67 -17.76
N LYS A 192 5.83 -11.70 -17.31
CA LYS A 192 7.30 -11.87 -17.23
C LYS A 192 7.71 -13.06 -16.36
N ARG A 193 6.80 -13.52 -15.50
CA ARG A 193 6.89 -14.76 -14.75
C ARG A 193 6.85 -16.02 -15.63
N ASP A 194 6.09 -16.00 -16.72
CA ASP A 194 5.84 -17.18 -17.58
C ASP A 194 6.92 -17.36 -18.67
N SER A 195 7.76 -16.34 -18.90
CA SER A 195 8.86 -16.42 -19.85
C SER A 195 10.15 -16.87 -19.16
N ASN A 196 10.79 -17.92 -19.69
CA ASN A 196 12.12 -18.49 -19.36
C ASN A 196 13.32 -17.49 -19.37
N THR A 197 13.10 -16.19 -19.24
CA THR A 197 14.15 -15.17 -19.08
C THR A 197 14.68 -15.13 -17.65
N CYS A 198 15.09 -16.28 -17.13
CA CYS A 198 15.96 -16.38 -15.96
C CYS A 198 17.40 -16.17 -16.46
N LEU A 199 17.94 -14.97 -16.27
CA LEU A 199 19.32 -14.65 -16.61
C LEU A 199 20.13 -14.28 -15.36
N LYS A 200 20.24 -15.23 -14.43
CA LYS A 200 21.47 -15.35 -13.65
C LYS A 200 22.19 -16.62 -14.10
N GLY A 201 23.49 -16.49 -14.37
CA GLY A 201 24.36 -17.60 -14.75
C GLY A 201 24.59 -18.64 -13.63
N ASP A 202 23.87 -18.54 -12.51
CA ASP A 202 23.89 -19.45 -11.36
C ASP A 202 22.62 -20.30 -11.24
N GLY A 203 21.64 -20.14 -12.15
CA GLY A 203 20.38 -20.90 -12.13
C GLY A 203 19.31 -20.35 -11.19
N THR A 204 19.50 -19.18 -10.58
CA THR A 204 18.49 -18.53 -9.73
C THR A 204 17.70 -17.49 -10.51
N CYS A 205 16.36 -17.57 -10.44
CA CYS A 205 15.48 -16.54 -10.99
C CYS A 205 15.29 -15.46 -9.90
N GLU A 206 15.63 -14.19 -10.18
CA GLU A 206 15.07 -13.09 -9.38
C GLU A 206 13.63 -12.89 -9.87
N GLU A 207 12.71 -13.65 -9.28
CA GLU A 207 11.29 -13.45 -9.47
C GLU A 207 10.91 -12.04 -8.97
N PRO A 208 10.04 -11.27 -9.66
CA PRO A 208 9.39 -10.17 -8.99
C PRO A 208 8.45 -10.75 -7.93
N ASP A 209 8.95 -10.87 -6.71
CA ASP A 209 8.23 -11.41 -5.56
C ASP A 209 7.15 -10.43 -5.03
N LEU A 210 6.78 -9.44 -5.85
CA LEU A 210 5.91 -8.33 -5.51
C LEU A 210 4.85 -8.12 -6.60
N THR A 211 3.59 -8.02 -6.21
CA THR A 211 2.45 -7.72 -7.09
C THR A 211 1.54 -6.64 -6.51
N LEU A 212 0.39 -6.39 -7.15
CA LEU A 212 -0.66 -5.49 -6.68
C LEU A 212 -1.87 -6.29 -6.15
N GLN A 213 -2.40 -5.85 -5.01
CA GLN A 213 -3.66 -6.29 -4.45
C GLN A 213 -4.59 -5.08 -4.25
N LEU A 214 -5.88 -5.27 -4.52
CA LEU A 214 -6.93 -4.29 -4.25
C LEU A 214 -7.92 -4.93 -3.27
N ILE A 215 -8.26 -4.22 -2.20
CA ILE A 215 -9.26 -4.65 -1.24
C ILE A 215 -10.39 -3.61 -1.20
N PHE A 216 -11.62 -4.07 -1.36
CA PHE A 216 -12.82 -3.25 -1.14
C PHE A 216 -13.54 -3.83 0.06
N PHE A 217 -13.43 -3.15 1.20
CA PHE A 217 -14.06 -3.57 2.45
C PHE A 217 -15.58 -3.34 2.41
N ASP A 218 -16.32 -4.26 3.03
CA ASP A 218 -17.75 -4.09 3.29
C ASP A 218 -17.98 -3.77 4.77
N GLY A 219 -18.94 -2.88 5.05
CA GLY A 219 -19.27 -2.49 6.42
C GLY A 219 -18.12 -1.80 7.15
N GLU A 220 -17.49 -0.79 6.55
CA GLU A 220 -16.67 0.15 7.33
C GLU A 220 -17.55 0.92 8.31
N GLU A 221 -18.70 1.35 7.81
CA GLU A 221 -19.55 2.29 8.51
C GLU A 221 -20.30 1.65 9.67
N ALA A 222 -20.43 2.42 10.75
CA ALA A 222 -21.35 2.09 11.82
C ALA A 222 -22.80 2.12 11.31
N PHE A 223 -23.60 1.11 11.66
CA PHE A 223 -25.04 1.12 11.42
C PHE A 223 -25.70 2.22 12.23
N HIS A 224 -25.35 2.35 13.52
CA HIS A 224 -25.94 3.34 14.43
C HIS A 224 -24.87 4.28 14.99
N GLN A 225 -23.94 3.75 15.77
CA GLN A 225 -22.93 4.54 16.48
C GLN A 225 -21.58 3.88 16.36
N TRP A 226 -20.59 4.66 15.95
CA TRP A 226 -19.21 4.19 15.89
C TRP A 226 -18.73 3.69 17.25
N THR A 227 -18.51 2.39 17.34
CA THR A 227 -17.99 1.69 18.52
C THR A 227 -17.08 0.55 18.07
N SER A 228 -16.32 -0.06 18.97
CA SER A 228 -15.44 -1.19 18.62
C SER A 228 -16.15 -2.42 18.03
N THR A 229 -17.48 -2.49 18.11
CA THR A 229 -18.31 -3.58 17.58
C THR A 229 -19.27 -3.13 16.48
N ASP A 230 -19.57 -1.84 16.38
CA ASP A 230 -20.39 -1.25 15.32
C ASP A 230 -19.54 -0.33 14.44
N SER A 231 -18.55 -0.93 13.78
CA SER A 231 -17.71 -0.35 12.74
C SER A 231 -16.76 -1.41 12.18
N ILE A 232 -16.17 -1.11 11.02
CA ILE A 232 -15.04 -1.80 10.39
C ILE A 232 -15.20 -3.33 10.38
N TYR A 233 -16.42 -3.79 10.10
CA TYR A 233 -16.82 -5.20 10.12
C TYR A 233 -15.94 -6.02 9.15
N GLY A 234 -15.87 -5.57 7.90
CA GLY A 234 -15.05 -6.17 6.85
C GLY A 234 -13.57 -6.23 7.19
N ALA A 235 -12.99 -5.11 7.61
CA ALA A 235 -11.58 -5.05 7.98
C ALA A 235 -11.23 -5.88 9.22
N ARG A 236 -12.08 -5.88 10.27
CA ARG A 236 -11.88 -6.72 11.46
C ARG A 236 -11.88 -8.19 11.10
N HIS A 237 -12.81 -8.61 10.24
CA HIS A 237 -12.90 -9.99 9.76
C HIS A 237 -11.66 -10.37 8.96
N LEU A 238 -11.35 -9.61 7.90
CA LEU A 238 -10.30 -9.96 6.96
C LEU A 238 -8.91 -9.92 7.61
N ALA A 239 -8.61 -8.92 8.44
CA ALA A 239 -7.32 -8.85 9.11
C ALA A 239 -7.09 -10.05 10.06
N ARG A 240 -8.14 -10.54 10.72
CA ARG A 240 -8.08 -11.76 11.55
C ARG A 240 -7.81 -12.98 10.67
N GLN A 241 -8.58 -13.16 9.61
CA GLN A 241 -8.43 -14.27 8.67
C GLN A 241 -7.02 -14.34 8.08
N LEU A 242 -6.48 -13.22 7.60
CA LEU A 242 -5.14 -13.15 7.00
C LEU A 242 -4.02 -13.43 8.02
N ALA A 243 -4.21 -13.03 9.28
CA ALA A 243 -3.23 -13.27 10.36
C ALA A 243 -3.22 -14.73 10.82
N GLU A 244 -4.31 -15.46 10.64
CA GLU A 244 -4.44 -16.86 11.05
C GLU A 244 -4.07 -17.83 9.92
N THR A 245 -4.32 -17.44 8.67
CA THR A 245 -4.10 -18.26 7.47
C THR A 245 -2.61 -18.39 7.13
N PRO A 246 -2.04 -19.61 7.05
CA PRO A 246 -0.68 -19.82 6.56
C PRO A 246 -0.49 -19.31 5.13
N HIS A 247 0.66 -18.73 4.84
CA HIS A 247 0.96 -18.20 3.51
C HIS A 247 1.04 -19.33 2.46
N LYS A 248 0.42 -19.13 1.28
CA LYS A 248 0.25 -20.17 0.24
C LYS A 248 1.58 -20.76 -0.25
N LEU A 249 2.64 -19.96 -0.30
CA LEU A 249 3.97 -20.37 -0.80
C LEU A 249 4.98 -20.67 0.32
N ASP A 250 4.66 -20.32 1.56
CA ASP A 250 5.58 -20.44 2.68
C ASP A 250 4.84 -20.55 4.01
N SER A 251 4.53 -21.79 4.41
CA SER A 251 3.70 -22.07 5.58
C SER A 251 4.27 -21.60 6.93
N SER A 252 5.53 -21.16 7.01
CA SER A 252 6.08 -20.55 8.23
C SER A 252 5.62 -19.11 8.45
N HIS A 253 5.02 -18.48 7.43
CA HIS A 253 4.47 -17.14 7.47
C HIS A 253 2.95 -17.14 7.33
N LYS A 254 2.34 -15.98 7.59
CA LYS A 254 0.90 -15.73 7.45
C LYS A 254 0.62 -14.98 6.16
N MET A 255 -0.61 -15.11 5.64
CA MET A 255 -1.05 -14.31 4.48
C MET A 255 -0.93 -12.80 4.74
N LEU A 256 -1.07 -12.37 6.00
CA LEU A 256 -0.86 -10.97 6.38
C LEU A 256 0.58 -10.47 6.11
N ASP A 257 1.59 -11.34 6.24
CA ASP A 257 2.99 -10.96 6.09
C ASP A 257 3.32 -10.50 4.66
N SER A 258 2.52 -10.96 3.70
CA SER A 258 2.55 -10.58 2.29
C SER A 258 2.22 -9.12 2.03
N MET A 259 1.60 -8.42 2.99
CA MET A 259 1.27 -7.01 2.83
C MET A 259 2.52 -6.16 3.06
N ASP A 260 3.04 -5.60 1.98
CA ASP A 260 4.19 -4.69 2.03
C ASP A 260 3.80 -3.37 2.69
N VAL A 261 2.76 -2.76 2.15
CA VAL A 261 2.14 -1.51 2.60
C VAL A 261 0.67 -1.58 2.22
N MET A 262 -0.22 -1.19 3.14
CA MET A 262 -1.61 -0.88 2.83
C MET A 262 -1.75 0.62 2.60
N VAL A 263 -2.12 1.02 1.40
CA VAL A 263 -2.52 2.39 1.05
C VAL A 263 -4.04 2.44 1.14
N LEU A 264 -4.56 2.93 2.26
CA LEU A 264 -6.00 3.07 2.50
C LEU A 264 -6.45 4.45 2.00
N LEU A 265 -7.40 4.45 1.07
CA LEU A 265 -7.98 5.64 0.46
C LEU A 265 -9.37 5.88 1.04
N ASP A 266 -9.58 7.04 1.65
CA ASP A 266 -10.86 7.41 2.25
C ASP A 266 -11.11 8.93 2.16
N LEU A 267 -12.39 9.32 2.09
CA LEU A 267 -12.87 10.70 2.02
C LEU A 267 -12.19 11.53 0.91
N LEU A 268 -12.08 10.94 -0.29
CA LEU A 268 -11.45 11.57 -1.45
C LEU A 268 -12.49 12.14 -2.42
N GLY A 269 -12.22 13.31 -2.97
CA GLY A 269 -13.01 13.89 -4.07
C GLY A 269 -13.53 15.30 -3.80
N ALA A 270 -13.48 15.77 -2.55
CA ALA A 270 -13.72 17.16 -2.23
C ALA A 270 -12.59 18.07 -2.76
N LYS A 271 -12.90 19.36 -2.93
CA LYS A 271 -11.94 20.37 -3.38
C LYS A 271 -10.89 20.64 -2.30
N ASN A 272 -9.63 20.78 -2.73
CA ASN A 272 -8.50 21.19 -1.87
C ASN A 272 -8.30 20.31 -0.60
N PRO A 273 -8.21 18.98 -0.74
CA PRO A 273 -7.99 18.10 0.40
C PRO A 273 -6.61 18.33 0.99
N THR A 274 -6.48 18.03 2.28
CA THR A 274 -5.22 18.08 3.00
C THR A 274 -4.96 16.72 3.62
N PHE A 275 -3.99 15.98 3.11
CA PHE A 275 -3.55 14.71 3.69
C PHE A 275 -2.40 14.99 4.65
N PRO A 276 -2.52 14.63 5.93
CA PRO A 276 -1.41 14.72 6.87
C PRO A 276 -0.54 13.45 6.88
N ASN A 277 0.67 13.56 7.41
CA ASN A 277 1.54 12.40 7.66
C ASN A 277 1.24 11.77 9.03
N PHE A 278 0.39 10.73 9.06
CA PHE A 278 0.08 9.99 10.27
C PHE A 278 1.32 9.24 10.80
N GLN A 279 1.64 9.47 12.08
CA GLN A 279 2.80 8.85 12.73
C GLN A 279 2.44 7.49 13.34
N PHE A 280 2.33 6.47 12.49
CA PHE A 280 2.09 5.09 12.92
C PHE A 280 3.38 4.33 13.27
N ARG A 281 3.27 3.31 14.14
CA ARG A 281 4.35 2.35 14.38
C ARG A 281 4.57 1.50 13.11
N GLY A 282 5.83 1.19 12.77
CA GLY A 282 6.16 0.53 11.50
C GLY A 282 6.08 1.47 10.27
N SER A 283 6.23 2.77 10.52
CA SER A 283 5.95 3.92 9.64
C SER A 283 6.21 3.71 8.14
N ALA A 284 5.17 3.96 7.34
CA ALA A 284 5.24 4.12 5.89
C ALA A 284 5.69 5.54 5.47
N GLU A 285 6.35 6.31 6.35
CA GLU A 285 6.75 7.71 6.09
C GLU A 285 7.56 7.87 4.80
N LYS A 286 8.40 6.89 4.45
CA LYS A 286 9.12 6.86 3.16
C LYS A 286 8.15 6.96 1.98
N TRP A 287 7.03 6.26 2.05
CA TRP A 287 6.00 6.21 1.01
C TRP A 287 5.09 7.44 1.02
N TYR A 288 4.77 7.98 2.20
CA TYR A 288 4.10 9.28 2.30
C TYR A 288 4.95 10.39 1.65
N ASN A 289 6.24 10.46 1.99
CA ASN A 289 7.17 11.41 1.39
C ASN A 289 7.30 11.21 -0.13
N ARG A 290 7.15 9.97 -0.62
CA ARG A 290 7.11 9.69 -2.05
C ARG A 290 5.87 10.29 -2.73
N LEU A 291 4.67 10.16 -2.14
CA LEU A 291 3.46 10.83 -2.66
C LEU A 291 3.65 12.35 -2.75
N ARG A 292 4.17 12.95 -1.69
CA ARG A 292 4.48 14.39 -1.64
C ARG A 292 5.49 14.81 -2.72
N ASP A 293 6.53 14.02 -2.93
CA ASP A 293 7.51 14.31 -3.97
C ASP A 293 6.95 14.15 -5.38
N ILE A 294 6.06 13.16 -5.60
CA ILE A 294 5.34 12.98 -6.88
C ILE A 294 4.49 14.22 -7.15
N GLU A 295 3.67 14.63 -6.19
CA GLU A 295 2.83 15.84 -6.29
C GLU A 295 3.67 17.07 -6.67
N LYS A 296 4.77 17.34 -5.94
CA LYS A 296 5.69 18.45 -6.22
C LYS A 296 6.29 18.36 -7.62
N THR A 297 6.67 17.15 -8.05
CA THR A 297 7.24 16.92 -9.39
C THR A 297 6.22 17.20 -10.49
N LEU A 298 5.00 16.70 -10.34
CA LEU A 298 3.92 16.91 -11.31
C LEU A 298 3.50 18.38 -11.37
N HIS A 299 3.40 19.05 -10.22
CA HIS A 299 3.13 20.48 -10.15
C HIS A 299 4.23 21.30 -10.86
N GLY A 300 5.51 21.05 -10.55
CA GLY A 300 6.64 21.76 -11.18
C GLY A 300 6.72 21.58 -12.69
N LYS A 301 6.17 20.47 -13.22
CA LYS A 301 6.04 20.19 -14.65
C LYS A 301 4.73 20.67 -15.29
N LYS A 302 3.84 21.32 -14.53
CA LYS A 302 2.49 21.74 -14.97
C LYS A 302 1.65 20.58 -15.49
N LEU A 303 1.73 19.43 -14.81
CA LEU A 303 0.96 18.23 -15.12
C LEU A 303 -0.25 18.04 -14.19
N LEU A 304 -0.39 18.88 -13.17
CA LEU A 304 -1.58 18.99 -12.32
C LEU A 304 -2.40 20.20 -12.73
N ASP A 305 -3.71 20.03 -12.78
CA ASP A 305 -4.66 21.05 -13.23
C ASP A 305 -5.19 21.83 -12.02
N GLU A 306 -5.33 23.16 -12.13
CA GLU A 306 -5.78 24.06 -11.05
C GLU A 306 -5.08 23.83 -9.69
N HIS A 307 -3.82 23.38 -9.73
CA HIS A 307 -3.03 23.04 -8.56
C HIS A 307 -2.00 24.13 -8.24
N TYR A 308 -2.03 24.64 -7.01
CA TYR A 308 -1.18 25.74 -6.56
C TYR A 308 -0.20 25.28 -5.49
N SER A 309 1.01 25.84 -5.49
CA SER A 309 2.04 25.52 -4.48
C SER A 309 1.62 25.87 -3.05
N SER A 310 0.70 26.83 -2.88
CA SER A 310 0.09 27.22 -1.62
C SER A 310 -0.93 26.21 -1.08
N ASN A 311 -1.36 25.25 -1.91
CA ASN A 311 -2.38 24.27 -1.58
C ASN A 311 -1.92 22.87 -1.99
N GLN A 312 -0.85 22.42 -1.35
CA GLN A 312 -0.36 21.05 -1.52
C GLN A 312 -1.30 20.07 -0.83
N TYR A 313 -1.62 18.97 -1.51
CA TYR A 313 -2.46 17.92 -0.94
C TYR A 313 -1.72 17.17 0.16
N PHE A 314 -0.50 16.68 -0.12
CA PHE A 314 0.32 15.95 0.84
C PHE A 314 1.23 16.90 1.60
N THR A 315 0.80 17.31 2.80
CA THR A 315 1.51 18.35 3.54
C THR A 315 2.72 17.83 4.31
N GLY A 316 3.59 18.74 4.75
CA GLY A 316 4.67 18.42 5.70
C GLY A 316 4.22 18.25 7.14
N HIS A 317 2.93 18.45 7.44
CA HIS A 317 2.41 18.40 8.80
C HIS A 317 2.32 16.94 9.26
N GLN A 318 2.99 16.66 10.38
CA GLN A 318 2.79 15.40 11.10
C GLN A 318 1.49 15.49 11.87
N TYR A 319 0.70 14.42 11.83
CA TYR A 319 -0.54 14.32 12.60
C TYR A 319 -0.38 13.24 13.66
N ASN A 320 -0.48 13.68 14.91
CA ASN A 320 -0.33 12.83 16.10
C ASN A 320 -1.68 12.32 16.62
N GLY A 321 -2.79 12.77 16.04
CA GLY A 321 -4.10 12.21 16.34
C GLY A 321 -4.28 10.83 15.71
N ARG A 322 -5.34 10.14 16.12
CA ARG A 322 -5.77 8.88 15.53
C ARG A 322 -7.12 9.09 14.89
N ILE A 323 -7.27 8.60 13.67
CA ILE A 323 -8.55 8.47 13.00
C ILE A 323 -8.78 6.97 12.92
N GLU A 324 -9.88 6.48 13.48
CA GLU A 324 -10.26 5.07 13.36
C GLU A 324 -10.88 4.87 11.98
N ASP A 325 -10.48 3.78 11.32
CA ASP A 325 -10.84 3.42 9.95
C ASP A 325 -10.35 1.96 9.72
N ASP A 326 -10.63 1.37 8.57
CA ASP A 326 -10.35 -0.01 8.16
C ASP A 326 -8.88 -0.45 8.34
N HIS A 327 -7.93 0.49 8.42
CA HIS A 327 -6.53 0.15 8.63
C HIS A 327 -6.24 -0.34 10.06
N ILE A 328 -7.07 -0.03 11.05
CA ILE A 328 -6.77 -0.28 12.47
C ILE A 328 -6.46 -1.76 12.75
N PRO A 329 -7.29 -2.74 12.30
CA PRO A 329 -7.01 -4.16 12.55
C PRO A 329 -5.71 -4.65 11.92
N PHE A 330 -5.28 -4.05 10.80
CA PHE A 330 -4.04 -4.38 10.10
C PHE A 330 -2.83 -3.72 10.78
N LEU A 331 -2.97 -2.45 11.18
CA LEU A 331 -1.97 -1.71 11.92
C LEU A 331 -1.61 -2.39 13.24
N ASP A 332 -2.62 -2.84 14.00
CA ASP A 332 -2.43 -3.55 15.27
C ASP A 332 -1.69 -4.88 15.11
N ARG A 333 -1.67 -5.43 13.90
CA ARG A 333 -0.97 -6.66 13.53
C ARG A 333 0.36 -6.40 12.80
N GLY A 334 0.82 -5.15 12.76
CA GLY A 334 2.15 -4.78 12.28
C GLY A 334 2.25 -4.49 10.77
N VAL A 335 1.13 -4.36 10.06
CA VAL A 335 1.14 -3.91 8.66
C VAL A 335 1.51 -2.43 8.59
N SER A 336 2.40 -2.07 7.67
CA SER A 336 2.72 -0.66 7.38
C SER A 336 1.55 0.02 6.67
N ILE A 337 1.02 1.08 7.27
CA ILE A 337 -0.16 1.81 6.74
C ILE A 337 0.25 3.16 6.16
N LEU A 338 -0.28 3.46 4.98
CA LEU A 338 -0.33 4.78 4.39
C LEU A 338 -1.80 5.22 4.29
N HIS A 339 -2.28 5.94 5.30
CA HIS A 339 -3.68 6.38 5.40
C HIS A 339 -3.87 7.70 4.64
N VAL A 340 -4.46 7.62 3.46
CA VAL A 340 -4.74 8.76 2.58
C VAL A 340 -6.19 9.19 2.81
N ILE A 341 -6.38 9.90 3.93
CA ILE A 341 -7.65 10.50 4.34
C ILE A 341 -7.45 12.00 4.58
N SER A 342 -8.38 12.83 4.11
CA SER A 342 -8.28 14.28 4.29
C SER A 342 -8.45 14.66 5.76
N ALA A 343 -7.63 15.55 6.31
CA ALA A 343 -7.82 16.16 7.62
C ALA A 343 -7.66 17.68 7.49
N PRO A 344 -8.74 18.48 7.67
CA PRO A 344 -10.09 18.06 8.07
C PRO A 344 -10.83 17.22 7.01
N PHE A 345 -11.86 16.51 7.46
CA PHE A 345 -12.79 15.79 6.58
C PHE A 345 -13.53 16.74 5.63
N PRO A 346 -14.01 16.25 4.47
CA PRO A 346 -14.88 17.01 3.58
C PRO A 346 -16.04 17.67 4.34
N GLN A 347 -16.44 18.88 3.93
CA GLN A 347 -17.56 19.60 4.55
C GLN A 347 -18.89 18.82 4.44
N GLN A 348 -18.99 17.95 3.44
CA GLN A 348 -20.14 17.10 3.11
C GLN A 348 -20.15 15.78 3.89
N TRP A 349 -19.10 15.44 4.65
CA TRP A 349 -18.99 14.15 5.35
C TRP A 349 -20.23 13.85 6.21
N HIS A 350 -20.76 12.62 6.08
CA HIS A 350 -22.00 12.13 6.70
C HIS A 350 -23.23 13.03 6.46
N ARG A 351 -23.31 13.69 5.30
CA ARG A 351 -24.49 14.46 4.86
C ARG A 351 -24.93 13.99 3.49
N THR A 352 -26.22 14.08 3.21
CA THR A 352 -26.77 13.74 1.88
C THR A 352 -26.21 14.60 0.74
N THR A 353 -25.52 15.70 1.06
CA THR A 353 -24.77 16.52 0.10
C THR A 353 -23.41 15.93 -0.29
N ASP A 354 -22.99 14.80 0.29
CA ASP A 354 -21.87 14.02 -0.24
C ASP A 354 -22.31 13.27 -1.50
N ASP A 355 -22.49 14.04 -2.58
CA ASP A 355 -23.08 13.64 -3.85
C ASP A 355 -22.18 13.98 -5.05
N GLU A 356 -22.57 13.58 -6.26
CA GLU A 356 -21.79 13.86 -7.48
C GLU A 356 -21.56 15.36 -7.72
N ALA A 357 -22.51 16.21 -7.35
CA ALA A 357 -22.51 17.63 -7.68
C ALA A 357 -21.48 18.41 -6.85
N HIS A 358 -21.08 17.89 -5.69
CA HIS A 358 -20.10 18.49 -4.80
C HIS A 358 -18.68 17.94 -4.99
N LEU A 359 -18.49 16.95 -5.87
CA LEU A 359 -17.16 16.44 -6.20
C LEU A 359 -16.37 17.45 -7.04
N ASP A 360 -15.08 17.62 -6.71
CA ASP A 360 -14.15 18.41 -7.48
C ASP A 360 -13.40 17.52 -8.48
N ARG A 361 -13.92 17.48 -9.72
CA ARG A 361 -13.39 16.64 -10.80
C ARG A 361 -11.89 16.87 -11.05
N THR A 362 -11.42 18.10 -10.91
CA THR A 362 -10.01 18.46 -11.09
C THR A 362 -9.11 17.84 -10.02
N THR A 363 -9.51 17.91 -8.76
CA THR A 363 -8.83 17.26 -7.65
C THR A 363 -8.80 15.75 -7.85
N VAL A 364 -9.92 15.12 -8.20
CA VAL A 364 -9.99 13.68 -8.48
C VAL A 364 -9.01 13.29 -9.60
N ALA A 365 -8.96 14.07 -10.70
CA ALA A 365 -8.03 13.83 -11.79
C ALA A 365 -6.56 13.95 -11.36
N ASN A 366 -6.24 14.93 -10.51
CA ASN A 366 -4.89 15.11 -9.98
C ASN A 366 -4.47 13.95 -9.05
N LEU A 367 -5.37 13.50 -8.17
CA LEU A 367 -5.13 12.33 -7.31
C LEU A 367 -4.94 11.07 -8.14
N ASN A 368 -5.74 10.86 -9.20
CA ASN A 368 -5.55 9.75 -10.14
C ASN A 368 -4.13 9.73 -10.73
N LYS A 369 -3.61 10.88 -11.17
CA LYS A 369 -2.23 11.00 -11.69
C LYS A 369 -1.19 10.65 -10.62
N ILE A 370 -1.32 11.21 -9.41
CA ILE A 370 -0.36 11.01 -8.31
C ILE A 370 -0.32 9.54 -7.90
N LEU A 371 -1.49 8.94 -7.64
CA LEU A 371 -1.61 7.55 -7.20
C LEU A 371 -1.16 6.56 -8.29
N THR A 372 -1.49 6.82 -9.56
CA THR A 372 -0.99 6.00 -10.69
C THR A 372 0.54 6.02 -10.75
N VAL A 373 1.17 7.20 -10.64
CA VAL A 373 2.63 7.31 -10.63
C VAL A 373 3.21 6.59 -9.43
N PHE A 374 2.60 6.70 -8.25
CA PHE A 374 3.05 5.99 -7.05
C PHE A 374 3.06 4.47 -7.25
N VAL A 375 1.95 3.90 -7.71
CA VAL A 375 1.84 2.45 -7.98
C VAL A 375 2.84 2.01 -9.04
N HIS A 376 2.98 2.79 -10.11
CA HIS A 376 3.97 2.53 -11.16
C HIS A 376 5.41 2.52 -10.62
N GLU A 377 5.78 3.50 -9.80
CA GLU A 377 7.12 3.59 -9.19
C GLU A 377 7.36 2.48 -8.16
N TYR A 378 6.34 2.09 -7.40
CA TYR A 378 6.43 1.05 -6.38
C TYR A 378 6.64 -0.34 -7.00
N LEU A 379 5.87 -0.66 -8.04
CA LEU A 379 5.91 -1.97 -8.72
C LEU A 379 6.97 -2.05 -9.82
N HIS A 380 7.78 -1.00 -10.00
CA HIS A 380 8.86 -0.94 -10.98
C HIS A 380 8.39 -1.21 -12.42
N LEU A 381 7.15 -0.82 -12.74
CA LEU A 381 6.53 -1.08 -14.04
C LEU A 381 7.36 -0.49 -15.18
N THR A 382 7.31 -1.14 -16.34
CA THR A 382 8.04 -0.74 -17.54
C THR A 382 7.09 -0.58 -18.73
N GLY A 383 7.30 0.46 -19.52
CA GLY A 383 6.52 0.73 -20.74
C GLY A 383 5.40 1.73 -20.55
N ALA A 384 4.95 2.35 -21.64
CA ALA A 384 3.74 3.17 -21.66
C ALA A 384 2.54 2.27 -21.96
N SER A 385 1.42 2.53 -21.28
CA SER A 385 0.12 1.91 -21.58
C SER A 385 -0.14 1.96 -23.09
N ARG A 386 -0.28 0.79 -23.72
CA ARG A 386 -0.66 0.71 -25.15
C ARG A 386 -2.12 1.13 -25.23
N LYS A 387 -2.39 2.10 -26.12
CA LYS A 387 -3.72 2.65 -26.40
C LYS A 387 -4.75 1.58 -26.68
#